data_AF-A0A379SVU3-F1
#
_entry.id   AF-A0A379SVU3-F1
#
_cell.length_a   1.000
_cell.length_b   1.000
_cell.length_c   1.000
_cell.angle_alpha   90.00
_cell.angle_beta   90.00
_cell.angle_gamma   90.00
#
_symmetry.space_group_name_H-M   'P 1'
#
loop_
_entity.id
_entity.type
_entity.pdbx_description
1 polymer ?
#
loop_
_entity_poly.entity_id
_entity_poly.type
_entity_poly.pdbx_seq_one_letter_code
_entity_poly.pdbx_strand_id
1 'polypeptide(L)'
;MRKAIEKARNAPFRAPLIITVVAKCEENHKVPVWEQEMSAGCAVMAMQMAAIAQGFNGIWRSGALTESPVVREAFECRPQDKIVGFLYLGTPQLKASTTISTPDPTPFVRYF
;
A
#
# COMPACT_ATOMS: atom_id res chain seq x y z
N MET A 1 16.58 -8.11 18.05
CA MET A 1 16.86 -6.74 17.57
C MET A 1 17.61 -6.71 16.22
N ARG A 2 18.80 -7.29 16.06
CA ARG A 2 19.57 -7.32 14.78
C ARG A 2 18.78 -7.80 13.56
N LYS A 3 18.05 -8.91 13.67
CA LYS A 3 17.25 -9.48 12.57
C LYS A 3 16.17 -8.52 12.03
N ALA A 4 15.59 -7.69 12.91
CA ALA A 4 14.57 -6.71 12.51
C ALA A 4 15.21 -5.55 11.72
N ILE A 5 16.39 -5.09 12.15
CA ILE A 5 17.18 -4.05 11.48
C ILE A 5 17.60 -4.51 10.08
N GLU A 6 18.14 -5.73 9.96
CA GLU A 6 18.51 -6.29 8.65
C GLU A 6 17.29 -6.47 7.74
N LYS A 7 16.16 -6.94 8.28
CA LYS A 7 14.92 -7.07 7.51
C LYS A 7 14.44 -5.72 6.99
N ALA A 8 14.51 -4.66 7.80
CA ALA A 8 14.15 -3.31 7.41
C ALA A 8 15.11 -2.76 6.33
N ARG A 9 16.44 -2.90 6.55
CA ARG A 9 17.47 -2.48 5.59
C ARG A 9 17.33 -3.16 4.23
N ASN A 10 16.98 -4.45 4.23
CA ASN A 10 16.85 -5.23 3.00
C ASN A 10 15.46 -5.16 2.37
N ALA A 11 14.48 -4.52 3.02
CA ALA A 11 13.12 -4.44 2.49
C ALA A 11 13.06 -3.70 1.13
N PRO A 12 13.73 -2.55 0.94
CA PRO A 12 13.66 -1.79 -0.31
C PRO A 12 14.21 -2.56 -1.53
N PHE A 13 15.22 -3.41 -1.35
CA PHE A 13 15.88 -4.11 -2.46
C PHE A 13 15.07 -5.28 -3.07
N ARG A 14 13.80 -5.44 -2.68
CA ARG A 14 12.92 -6.51 -3.19
C ARG A 14 12.25 -6.17 -4.52
N ALA A 15 12.28 -4.91 -4.94
CA ALA A 15 11.73 -4.47 -6.21
C ALA A 15 12.60 -3.35 -6.79
N PRO A 16 12.65 -3.19 -8.13
CA PRO A 16 13.39 -2.13 -8.78
C PRO A 16 12.78 -0.73 -8.55
N LEU A 17 11.48 -0.64 -8.23
CA LEU A 17 10.78 0.61 -7.95
C LEU A 17 9.89 0.46 -6.70
N ILE A 18 9.82 1.52 -5.91
CA ILE A 18 8.89 1.65 -4.78
C ILE A 18 8.20 3.00 -4.87
N ILE A 19 6.88 3.01 -4.81
CA ILE A 19 6.07 4.22 -4.66
C ILE A 19 5.53 4.24 -3.22
N THR A 20 5.97 5.21 -2.42
CA THR A 20 5.36 5.50 -1.12
C THR A 20 4.12 6.36 -1.33
N VAL A 21 2.99 5.95 -0.77
CA VAL A 21 1.74 6.72 -0.86
C VAL A 21 1.40 7.33 0.49
N VAL A 22 1.27 8.65 0.51
CA VAL A 22 0.91 9.44 1.67
C VAL A 22 -0.48 10.04 1.47
N ALA A 23 -1.40 9.76 2.39
CA ALA A 23 -2.64 10.49 2.50
C ALA A 23 -2.34 11.86 3.13
N LYS A 24 -2.54 12.92 2.35
CA LYS A 24 -2.46 14.31 2.82
C LYS A 24 -3.83 14.73 3.32
N CYS A 25 -4.08 14.51 4.62
CA CYS A 25 -5.41 14.69 5.20
C CYS A 25 -5.63 16.12 5.72
N GLU A 26 -6.89 16.53 5.77
CA GLU A 26 -7.33 17.78 6.38
C GLU A 26 -8.41 17.49 7.44
N GLU A 27 -8.15 17.85 8.71
CA GLU A 27 -8.98 17.48 9.87
C GLU A 27 -10.36 18.17 9.89
N ASN A 28 -10.42 19.45 9.51
CA ASN A 28 -11.65 20.26 9.52
C ASN A 28 -12.35 20.30 8.17
N HIS A 29 -12.14 19.27 7.35
CA HIS A 29 -12.76 19.17 6.04
C HIS A 29 -14.16 18.54 6.15
N LYS A 30 -15.04 18.84 5.18
CA LYS A 30 -16.38 18.23 5.10
C LYS A 30 -16.38 16.71 4.96
N VAL A 31 -15.25 16.16 4.47
CA VAL A 31 -15.01 14.73 4.31
C VAL A 31 -14.18 14.26 5.50
N PRO A 32 -14.62 13.25 6.25
CA PRO A 32 -13.89 12.79 7.43
C PRO A 32 -12.53 12.18 7.05
N VAL A 33 -11.56 12.24 7.97
CA VAL A 33 -10.18 11.82 7.73
C VAL A 33 -10.08 10.38 7.22
N TRP A 34 -10.87 9.46 7.76
CA TRP A 34 -10.82 8.04 7.36
C TRP A 34 -11.22 7.83 5.89
N GLU A 35 -12.12 8.65 5.33
CA GLU A 35 -12.46 8.60 3.89
C GLU A 35 -11.31 9.11 3.03
N GLN A 36 -10.59 10.14 3.50
CA GLN A 36 -9.40 10.66 2.82
C GLN A 36 -8.26 9.61 2.81
N GLU A 37 -8.07 8.91 3.92
CA GLU A 37 -7.13 7.78 4.03
C GLU A 37 -7.51 6.63 3.08
N MET A 38 -8.80 6.25 3.05
CA MET A 38 -9.28 5.21 2.14
C MET A 38 -9.12 5.61 0.67
N SER A 39 -9.36 6.87 0.32
CA SER A 39 -9.14 7.37 -1.04
C SER A 39 -7.69 7.19 -1.50
N ALA A 40 -6.73 7.47 -0.62
CA ALA A 40 -5.33 7.20 -0.91
C ALA A 40 -5.03 5.69 -1.00
N GLY A 41 -5.71 4.84 -0.22
CA GLY A 41 -5.67 3.39 -0.36
C GLY A 41 -6.20 2.90 -1.72
N CYS A 42 -7.31 3.47 -2.20
CA CYS A 42 -7.83 3.22 -3.54
C CYS A 42 -6.82 3.62 -4.63
N ALA A 43 -6.08 4.71 -4.44
CA ALA A 43 -5.02 5.12 -5.36
C ALA A 43 -3.89 4.07 -5.43
N VAL A 44 -3.48 3.49 -4.29
CA VAL A 44 -2.49 2.38 -4.29
C VAL A 44 -3.00 1.19 -5.09
N MET A 45 -4.25 0.78 -4.84
CA MET A 45 -4.85 -0.35 -5.55
C MET A 45 -4.96 -0.09 -7.06
N ALA A 46 -5.38 1.12 -7.46
CA ALA A 46 -5.48 1.49 -8.86
C ALA A 46 -4.12 1.46 -9.56
N MET A 47 -3.06 2.00 -8.93
CA MET A 47 -1.70 1.92 -9.46
C MET A 47 -1.19 0.48 -9.57
N GLN A 48 -1.51 -0.38 -8.60
CA GLN A 48 -1.17 -1.79 -8.66
C GLN A 48 -1.85 -2.48 -9.85
N MET A 49 -3.15 -2.22 -10.07
CA MET A 49 -3.87 -2.76 -11.23
C MET A 49 -3.32 -2.22 -12.56
N ALA A 50 -2.96 -0.93 -12.61
CA ALA A 50 -2.35 -0.32 -13.78
C ALA A 50 -0.99 -0.95 -14.13
N ALA A 51 -0.20 -1.33 -13.13
CA ALA A 51 1.05 -2.06 -13.34
C ALA A 51 0.79 -3.46 -13.94
N ILE A 52 -0.19 -4.19 -13.39
CA ILE A 52 -0.60 -5.51 -13.92
C ILE A 52 -1.07 -5.41 -15.38
N ALA A 53 -1.89 -4.40 -15.70
CA ALA A 53 -2.39 -4.18 -17.05
C ALA A 53 -1.27 -3.94 -18.09
N GLN A 54 -0.10 -3.48 -17.64
CA GLN A 54 1.08 -3.21 -18.48
C GLN A 54 2.11 -4.35 -18.46
N GLY A 55 1.80 -5.51 -17.87
CA GLY A 55 2.71 -6.65 -17.79
C GLY A 55 3.72 -6.58 -16.65
N PHE A 56 3.62 -5.59 -15.76
CA PHE A 56 4.36 -5.55 -14.50
C PHE A 56 3.56 -6.20 -13.38
N ASN A 57 4.10 -6.21 -12.17
CA ASN A 57 3.35 -6.59 -10.97
C ASN A 57 3.67 -5.62 -9.83
N GLY A 58 2.72 -5.52 -8.91
CA GLY A 58 2.84 -4.69 -7.72
C GLY A 58 2.49 -5.45 -6.45
N ILE A 59 3.26 -5.21 -5.38
CA ILE A 59 2.94 -5.71 -4.04
C ILE A 59 2.83 -4.51 -3.11
N TRP A 60 1.61 -4.23 -2.67
CA TRP A 60 1.37 -3.24 -1.62
C TRP A 60 1.79 -3.82 -0.26
N ARG A 61 2.74 -3.16 0.40
CA ARG A 61 3.19 -3.48 1.75
C ARG A 61 2.96 -2.30 2.68
N SER A 62 2.44 -2.60 3.86
CA SER A 62 2.42 -1.70 5.02
C SER A 62 3.30 -2.29 6.14
N GLY A 63 3.05 -1.91 7.39
CA GLY A 63 3.70 -2.45 8.58
C GLY A 63 4.19 -1.32 9.49
N ALA A 64 4.78 -1.66 10.64
CA ALA A 64 5.15 -0.68 11.68
C ALA A 64 6.05 0.48 11.20
N LEU A 65 6.72 0.35 10.06
CA LEU A 65 7.51 1.44 9.46
C LEU A 65 6.65 2.58 8.91
N THR A 66 5.37 2.37 8.58
CA THR A 66 4.48 3.46 8.13
C THR A 66 4.18 4.46 9.26
N GLU A 67 4.25 3.99 10.52
CA GLU A 67 4.03 4.79 11.72
C GLU A 67 5.34 5.28 12.36
N SER A 68 6.50 4.90 11.81
CA SER A 68 7.80 5.32 12.35
C SER A 68 7.98 6.84 12.18
N PRO A 69 8.31 7.59 13.26
CA PRO A 69 8.50 9.04 13.16
C PRO A 69 9.57 9.43 12.13
N VAL A 70 10.69 8.69 12.09
CA VAL A 70 11.81 8.95 11.16
C VAL A 70 11.40 8.71 9.70
N VAL A 71 10.57 7.69 9.45
CA VAL A 71 10.09 7.40 8.08
C VAL A 71 9.05 8.45 7.66
N ARG A 72 8.16 8.84 8.56
CA ARG A 72 7.17 9.91 8.33
C ARG A 72 7.86 11.25 8.03
N GLU A 73 8.89 11.59 8.78
CA GLU A 73 9.72 12.78 8.54
C GLU A 73 10.39 12.73 7.17
N ALA A 74 10.95 11.59 6.78
CA ALA A 74 11.58 11.42 5.46
C ALA A 74 10.61 11.60 4.27
N PHE A 75 9.30 11.45 4.49
CA PHE A 75 8.25 11.73 3.49
C PHE A 75 7.48 13.03 3.80
N GLU A 76 8.02 13.90 4.65
CA GLU A 76 7.46 15.21 4.99
C GLU A 76 5.99 15.10 5.43
N CYS A 77 5.67 14.09 6.23
CA CYS A 77 4.33 13.88 6.76
C CYS A 77 4.03 14.86 7.90
N ARG A 78 2.96 15.64 7.73
CA ARG A 78 2.37 16.45 8.81
C ARG A 78 1.73 15.54 9.87
N PRO A 79 1.35 16.05 11.06
CA PRO A 79 0.70 15.25 12.11
C PRO A 79 -0.53 14.46 11.61
N GLN A 80 -1.36 15.10 10.79
CA GLN A 80 -2.58 14.52 10.23
C GLN A 80 -2.36 13.65 8.98
N ASP A 81 -1.16 13.67 8.38
CA ASP A 81 -0.86 12.86 7.21
C ASP A 81 -0.62 11.40 7.60
N LYS A 82 -0.85 10.47 6.67
CA LYS A 82 -0.64 9.03 6.89
C LYS A 82 0.08 8.37 5.74
N ILE A 83 1.13 7.61 6.02
CA ILE A 83 1.70 6.69 5.03
C ILE A 83 0.75 5.50 4.89
N VAL A 84 0.06 5.41 3.77
CA VAL A 84 -0.93 4.36 3.47
C VAL A 84 -0.23 3.06 3.03
N GLY A 85 0.98 3.20 2.47
CA GLY A 85 1.92 2.10 2.34
C GLY A 85 2.95 2.32 1.25
N PHE A 86 3.67 1.25 0.96
CA PHE A 86 4.75 1.17 0.00
C PHE A 86 4.36 0.19 -1.10
N LEU A 87 4.17 0.68 -2.32
CA LEU A 87 3.87 -0.12 -3.50
C LEU A 87 5.18 -0.51 -4.19
N TYR A 88 5.57 -1.77 -4.06
CA TYR A 88 6.74 -2.35 -4.71
C TYR A 88 6.37 -2.76 -6.13
N LEU A 89 7.05 -2.22 -7.14
CA LEU A 89 6.76 -2.46 -8.56
C LEU A 89 7.96 -3.07 -9.27
N GLY A 90 7.70 -4.02 -10.18
CA GLY A 90 8.72 -4.59 -11.05
C GLY A 90 8.19 -5.66 -11.99
N THR A 91 9.10 -6.26 -12.76
CA THR A 91 8.76 -7.37 -13.65
C THR A 91 8.59 -8.66 -12.84
N PRO A 92 7.45 -9.35 -12.94
CA PRO A 92 7.23 -10.61 -12.23
C PRO A 92 8.17 -11.71 -12.77
N GLN A 93 8.86 -12.42 -11.88
CA GLN A 93 9.73 -13.53 -12.26
C GLN A 93 8.98 -14.85 -12.48
N LEU A 94 7.83 -14.99 -11.82
CA LEU A 94 6.95 -16.15 -11.94
C LEU A 94 5.68 -15.74 -12.66
N LYS A 95 5.16 -16.63 -13.51
CA LYS A 95 3.81 -16.47 -14.07
C LYS A 95 2.80 -16.47 -12.93
N ALA A 96 1.76 -15.65 -13.06
CA ALA A 96 0.63 -15.67 -12.14
C ALA A 96 0.06 -17.10 -12.07
N SER A 97 -0.38 -17.51 -10.88
CA SER A 97 -1.07 -18.79 -10.71
C SER A 97 -2.28 -18.84 -11.64
N THR A 98 -2.39 -19.91 -12.43
CA THR A 98 -3.57 -20.19 -13.24
C THR A 98 -4.73 -20.76 -12.41
N THR A 99 -4.43 -21.24 -11.20
CA THR A 99 -5.43 -21.67 -10.23
C THR A 99 -5.91 -20.45 -9.45
N ILE A 100 -7.10 -19.95 -9.82
CA ILE A 100 -7.80 -18.89 -9.11
C ILE A 100 -8.96 -19.55 -8.35
N SER A 101 -8.97 -19.39 -7.03
CA SER A 101 -10.14 -19.75 -6.21
C SER A 101 -11.00 -18.50 -6.06
N THR A 102 -12.21 -18.54 -6.60
CA THR A 102 -13.19 -17.45 -6.44
C THR A 102 -13.80 -17.55 -5.04
N PRO A 103 -13.72 -16.51 -4.19
CA PRO A 103 -14.36 -16.52 -2.88
C PRO A 103 -15.89 -16.51 -3.02
N ASP A 104 -16.60 -17.24 -2.16
CA ASP A 104 -18.06 -17.19 -2.08
C ASP A 104 -18.51 -15.88 -1.41
N PRO A 105 -19.22 -14.98 -2.11
CA PRO A 105 -19.66 -13.72 -1.55
C PRO A 105 -20.92 -13.88 -0.66
N THR A 106 -21.62 -15.02 -0.71
CA THR A 106 -22.91 -15.23 -0.06
C THR A 106 -22.91 -14.87 1.44
N PRO A 107 -21.88 -15.21 2.24
CA PRO A 107 -21.86 -14.85 3.66
C PRO A 107 -21.73 -13.34 3.94
N PHE A 108 -21.38 -12.53 2.94
CA PHE A 108 -21.08 -11.09 3.09
C PHE A 108 -22.13 -10.17 2.44
N VAL A 109 -23.17 -10.73 1.79
CA VAL A 109 -24.19 -9.96 1.05
C VAL A 109 -25.57 -10.15 1.68
N ARG A 110 -26.30 -9.05 1.91
CA ARG A 110 -27.69 -9.05 2.38
C ARG A 110 -28.58 -8.22 1.45
N TYR A 111 -29.71 -8.79 1.06
CA TYR A 111 -30.75 -8.09 0.30
C TYR A 111 -31.69 -7.36 1.29
N PHE A 112 -31.92 -6.07 1.04
CA PHE A 112 -32.83 -5.22 1.81
C PHE A 112 -34.08 -4.91 0.98
#